data_AF-A0A959AM68-F1
#
_entry.id   AF-A0A959AM68-F1
#
_cell.length_a   1.000
_cell.length_b   1.000
_cell.length_c   1.000
_cell.angle_alpha   90.00
_cell.angle_beta   90.00
_cell.angle_gamma   90.00
#
_symmetry.space_group_name_H-M   'P 1'
#
loop_
_entity.id
_entity.type
_entity.pdbx_description
1 polymer ?
#
loop_
_entity_poly.entity_id
_entity_poly.type
_entity_poly.pdbx_seq_one_letter_code
_entity_poly.pdbx_strand_id
1 'polypeptide(L)'
;MKIHISTDKTIAKLQEEFSARYPYLKLVFFSKPHKAYKGSHAKFLIADGDKTLGSMEKQPKSGNLYIEANMPTWQLERLFEQEFGLHVQVFRKSGNTWLETSVTDDLTLEEQNVKGKASERHHFEFIDPLDYREQD
;
A
#
# COMPACT_ATOMS: atom_id res chain seq x y z
N MET A 1 7.65 -7.35 11.27
CA MET A 1 8.77 -6.52 10.79
C MET A 1 8.86 -5.26 11.63
N LYS A 2 10.03 -4.63 11.72
CA LYS A 2 10.24 -3.36 12.41
C LYS A 2 10.61 -2.30 11.37
N ILE A 3 9.92 -1.17 11.37
CA ILE A 3 10.23 -0.03 10.52
C ILE A 3 10.58 1.16 11.41
N HIS A 4 11.73 1.78 11.14
CA HIS A 4 12.08 3.05 11.77
C HIS A 4 11.51 4.21 10.96
N ILE A 5 10.68 5.05 11.60
CA ILE A 5 10.10 6.27 11.06
C ILE A 5 10.93 7.44 11.59
N SER A 6 11.47 8.24 10.66
CA SER A 6 12.30 9.41 10.96
C SER A 6 11.87 10.57 10.10
N THR A 7 12.06 11.79 10.60
CA THR A 7 11.76 13.04 9.89
C THR A 7 12.50 13.18 8.56
N ASP A 8 13.73 12.69 8.49
CA ASP A 8 14.63 12.77 7.33
C ASP A 8 14.45 11.59 6.37
N LYS A 9 13.71 10.55 6.77
CA LYS A 9 13.43 9.42 5.90
C LYS A 9 12.48 9.88 4.79
N THR A 10 12.73 9.42 3.58
CA THR A 10 11.87 9.74 2.43
C THR A 10 10.72 8.74 2.33
N ILE A 11 9.64 9.16 1.67
CA ILE A 11 8.49 8.29 1.36
C ILE A 11 8.95 7.07 0.56
N ALA A 12 9.79 7.27 -0.45
CA ALA A 12 10.33 6.20 -1.29
C ALA A 12 11.05 5.15 -0.43
N LYS A 13 11.91 5.59 0.49
CA LYS A 13 12.67 4.65 1.33
C LYS A 13 11.77 3.81 2.23
N LEU A 14 10.72 4.42 2.78
CA LEU A 14 9.73 3.73 3.59
C LEU A 14 8.91 2.72 2.76
N GLN A 15 8.52 3.09 1.54
CA GLN A 15 7.82 2.22 0.60
C GLN A 15 8.69 1.03 0.17
N GLU A 16 9.99 1.23 -0.05
CA GLU A 16 10.95 0.17 -0.36
C GLU A 16 11.06 -0.83 0.80
N GLU A 17 11.23 -0.36 2.04
CA GLU A 17 11.33 -1.25 3.21
C GLU A 17 10.05 -2.08 3.43
N PHE A 18 8.89 -1.47 3.20
CA PHE A 18 7.61 -2.17 3.28
C PHE A 18 7.44 -3.20 2.16
N SER A 19 7.70 -2.80 0.92
CA SER A 19 7.61 -3.68 -0.26
C SER A 19 8.61 -4.84 -0.21
N ALA A 20 9.77 -4.64 0.42
CA ALA A 20 10.75 -5.72 0.63
C ALA A 20 10.18 -6.86 1.49
N ARG A 21 9.25 -6.56 2.40
CA ARG A 21 8.56 -7.58 3.21
C ARG A 21 7.26 -8.06 2.56
N TYR A 22 6.53 -7.16 1.92
CA TYR A 22 5.24 -7.42 1.29
C TYR A 22 5.29 -7.04 -0.19
N PRO A 23 5.89 -7.87 -1.07
CA PRO A 23 6.16 -7.51 -2.47
C PRO A 23 4.91 -7.27 -3.31
N TYR A 24 3.73 -7.71 -2.85
CA TYR A 24 2.46 -7.51 -3.52
C TYR A 24 1.62 -6.40 -2.89
N LEU A 25 2.16 -5.69 -1.90
CA LEU A 25 1.54 -4.54 -1.25
C LEU A 25 2.41 -3.30 -1.43
N LYS A 26 1.77 -2.14 -1.48
CA LYS A 26 2.46 -0.84 -1.46
C LYS A 26 1.79 0.09 -0.46
N LEU A 27 2.59 0.97 0.14
CA LEU A 27 2.10 2.09 0.95
C LEU A 27 1.95 3.33 0.09
N VAL A 28 0.89 4.08 0.33
CA VAL A 28 0.58 5.32 -0.37
C VAL A 28 0.31 6.41 0.66
N PHE A 29 0.82 7.62 0.43
CA PHE A 29 0.75 8.73 1.38
C PHE A 29 -0.18 9.83 0.89
N PHE A 30 -0.90 10.44 1.82
CA PHE A 30 -1.83 11.53 1.56
C PHE A 30 -1.52 12.76 2.40
N SER A 31 -1.72 13.94 1.80
CA SER A 31 -1.48 15.23 2.45
C SER A 31 -2.59 15.66 3.42
N LYS A 32 -3.75 14.97 3.40
CA LYS A 32 -4.90 15.27 4.27
C LYS A 32 -5.61 13.98 4.70
N PRO A 33 -6.28 13.98 5.87
CA PRO A 33 -7.12 12.86 6.29
C PRO A 33 -8.25 12.63 5.29
N HIS A 34 -8.55 11.36 5.03
CA HIS A 34 -9.69 10.97 4.21
C HIS A 34 -10.99 11.38 4.90
N LYS A 35 -11.73 12.35 4.34
CA LYS A 35 -13.15 12.51 4.66
C LYS A 35 -13.93 11.55 3.78
N ALA A 36 -14.68 10.65 4.41
CA ALA A 36 -15.62 9.77 3.70
C ALA A 36 -16.51 10.60 2.74
N TYR A 37 -16.71 10.08 1.51
CA TYR A 37 -17.69 10.57 0.51
C TYR A 37 -17.34 11.80 -0.37
N LYS A 38 -16.09 12.23 -0.56
CA LYS A 38 -15.79 13.20 -1.65
C LYS A 38 -14.72 12.71 -2.63
N GLY A 39 -15.15 12.50 -3.88
CA GLY A 39 -14.38 12.00 -5.03
C GLY A 39 -13.22 12.87 -5.50
N SER A 40 -12.27 13.18 -4.63
CA SER A 40 -11.01 13.87 -4.97
C SER A 40 -9.79 13.08 -4.46
N HIS A 41 -9.91 11.75 -4.38
CA HIS A 41 -8.93 10.81 -3.85
C HIS A 41 -7.52 10.98 -4.46
N ALA A 42 -7.41 11.31 -5.76
CA ALA A 42 -6.10 11.49 -6.41
C ALA A 42 -5.43 12.86 -6.15
N LYS A 43 -6.16 13.89 -5.69
CA LYS A 43 -5.60 15.26 -5.59
C LYS A 43 -4.70 15.47 -4.37
N PHE A 44 -4.83 14.63 -3.35
CA PHE A 44 -4.04 14.70 -2.13
C PHE A 44 -2.98 13.60 -2.04
N LEU A 45 -2.93 12.74 -3.05
CA LEU A 45 -1.93 11.71 -3.22
C LEU A 45 -0.54 12.36 -3.34
N ILE A 46 0.37 11.94 -2.47
CA ILE A 46 1.77 12.36 -2.54
C ILE A 46 2.50 11.35 -3.42
N ALA A 47 2.70 11.72 -4.69
CA ALA A 47 3.48 10.92 -5.64
C ALA A 47 4.99 11.20 -5.54
N ASP A 48 5.37 12.28 -4.85
CA ASP A 48 6.77 12.68 -4.68
C ASP A 48 7.44 11.81 -3.62
N GLY A 49 8.21 10.82 -4.08
CA GLY A 49 8.91 9.86 -3.23
C GLY A 49 10.09 10.46 -2.46
N ASP A 50 10.68 11.54 -2.96
CA ASP A 50 11.80 12.27 -2.35
C ASP A 50 11.36 13.13 -1.17
N LYS A 51 10.06 13.44 -1.06
CA LYS A 51 9.52 14.15 0.09
C LYS A 51 9.81 13.39 1.39
N THR A 52 10.31 14.11 2.39
CA THR A 52 10.60 13.54 3.70
C THR A 52 9.34 13.39 4.54
N LEU A 53 9.31 12.38 5.42
CA LEU A 53 8.18 12.13 6.30
C LEU A 53 7.93 13.31 7.24
N GLY A 54 9.00 13.99 7.68
CA GLY A 54 8.90 15.16 8.54
C GLY A 54 8.25 16.37 7.88
N SER A 55 8.25 16.46 6.55
CA SER A 55 7.63 17.55 5.79
C SER A 55 6.13 17.35 5.56
N MET A 56 5.56 16.24 6.04
CA MET A 56 4.12 15.96 5.91
C MET A 56 3.31 16.55 7.06
N GLU A 57 3.89 16.64 8.26
CA GLU A 57 3.19 17.07 9.47
C GLU A 57 3.86 18.28 10.12
N LYS A 58 3.05 19.13 10.78
CA LYS A 58 3.56 20.33 11.46
C LYS A 58 4.43 20.00 12.68
N GLN A 59 4.17 18.87 13.32
CA GLN A 59 4.92 18.37 14.48
C GLN A 59 5.36 16.94 14.17
N PRO A 60 6.44 16.79 13.39
CA PRO A 60 6.83 15.49 12.91
C PRO A 60 7.38 14.64 14.06
N LYS A 61 6.92 13.40 14.13
CA LYS A 61 7.33 12.43 15.15
C LYS A 61 8.23 11.36 14.51
N SER A 62 9.17 10.87 15.31
CA SER A 62 10.08 9.79 14.93
C SER A 62 9.95 8.65 15.93
N GLY A 63 10.07 7.42 15.46
CA GLY A 63 9.78 6.25 16.29
C GLY A 63 9.98 4.94 15.55
N ASN A 64 9.73 3.84 16.25
CA ASN A 64 9.76 2.51 15.67
C ASN A 64 8.34 1.98 15.58
N LEU A 65 7.92 1.60 14.38
CA LEU A 65 6.66 0.93 14.15
C LEU A 65 6.91 -0.58 14.01
N TYR A 66 6.19 -1.36 14.80
CA TYR A 66 6.20 -2.82 14.73
C TYR A 66 4.97 -3.27 13.93
N ILE A 67 5.23 -3.88 12.77
CA ILE A 67 4.19 -4.33 11.85
C ILE A 67 4.16 -5.84 11.89
N GLU A 68 3.04 -6.41 12.34
CA GLU A 68 2.85 -7.86 12.39
C GLU A 68 2.12 -8.36 11.13
N ALA A 69 2.39 -9.58 10.69
CA ALA A 69 1.85 -10.13 9.45
C ALA A 69 0.32 -10.37 9.55
N ASN A 70 -0.14 -10.73 10.74
CA ASN A 70 -1.54 -10.91 11.13
C ASN A 70 -2.25 -9.60 11.51
N MET A 71 -1.59 -8.45 11.38
CA MET A 71 -2.22 -7.16 11.61
C MET A 71 -3.14 -6.81 10.42
N PRO A 72 -4.39 -6.39 10.65
CA PRO A 72 -5.26 -5.84 9.61
C PRO A 72 -4.68 -4.59 8.96
N THR A 73 -5.00 -4.33 7.68
CA THR A 73 -4.51 -3.12 7.00
C THR A 73 -5.00 -1.84 7.68
N TRP A 74 -6.25 -1.79 8.14
CA TRP A 74 -6.79 -0.62 8.84
C TRP A 74 -6.04 -0.30 10.12
N GLN A 75 -5.54 -1.36 10.80
CA GLN A 75 -4.79 -1.19 12.04
C GLN A 75 -3.43 -0.57 11.74
N LEU A 76 -2.78 -0.99 10.65
CA LEU A 76 -1.54 -0.37 10.19
C LEU A 76 -1.75 1.12 9.86
N GLU A 77 -2.76 1.43 9.07
CA GLU A 77 -3.08 2.80 8.64
C GLU A 77 -3.37 3.71 9.84
N ARG A 78 -4.17 3.21 10.77
CA ARG A 78 -4.48 3.91 12.02
C ARG A 78 -3.24 4.11 12.89
N LEU A 79 -2.31 3.16 12.97
CA LEU A 79 -1.07 3.33 13.73
C LEU A 79 -0.21 4.46 13.15
N PHE A 80 -0.08 4.54 11.82
CA PHE A 80 0.63 5.63 11.18
C PHE A 80 0.00 7.00 11.47
N GLU A 81 -1.33 7.07 11.44
CA GLU A 81 -2.06 8.30 11.74
C GLU A 81 -1.92 8.71 13.21
N GLN A 82 -2.13 7.78 14.16
CA GLN A 82 -2.12 8.10 15.59
C GLN A 82 -0.71 8.39 16.13
N GLU A 83 0.28 7.59 15.73
CA GLU A 83 1.65 7.71 16.24
C GLU A 83 2.41 8.83 15.55
N PHE A 84 2.20 9.03 14.24
CA PHE A 84 3.04 9.92 13.44
C PHE A 84 2.28 11.05 12.73
N GLY A 85 0.93 11.07 12.78
CA GLY A 85 0.11 12.03 12.03
C GLY A 85 0.13 11.76 10.52
N LEU A 86 0.63 10.60 10.10
CA LEU A 86 0.80 10.29 8.68
C LEU A 86 -0.43 9.57 8.15
N HIS A 87 -1.09 10.17 7.18
CA HIS A 87 -2.18 9.52 6.46
C HIS A 87 -1.62 8.59 5.39
N VAL A 88 -1.66 7.30 5.68
CA VAL A 88 -1.21 6.26 4.77
C VAL A 88 -2.36 5.38 4.36
N GLN A 89 -2.23 4.77 3.18
CA GLN A 89 -3.17 3.77 2.71
C GLN A 89 -2.42 2.59 2.10
N VAL A 90 -2.93 1.38 2.34
CA VAL A 90 -2.37 0.16 1.75
C VAL A 90 -3.05 -0.12 0.40
N PHE A 91 -2.25 -0.46 -0.60
CA PHE A 91 -2.73 -0.90 -1.90
C PHE A 91 -2.19 -2.30 -2.18
N ARG A 92 -3.04 -3.16 -2.74
CA ARG A 92 -2.69 -4.52 -3.15
C ARG A 92 -2.55 -4.62 -4.66
N LYS A 93 -1.53 -5.32 -5.13
CA LYS A 93 -1.36 -5.62 -6.56
C LYS A 93 -2.42 -6.62 -7.02
N SER A 94 -3.03 -6.39 -8.17
CA SER A 94 -3.97 -7.31 -8.82
C SER A 94 -3.75 -7.27 -10.32
N GLY A 95 -3.03 -8.27 -10.85
CA GLY A 95 -2.51 -8.23 -12.23
C GLY A 95 -1.64 -7.00 -12.44
N ASN A 96 -1.97 -6.18 -13.44
CA ASN A 96 -1.24 -4.96 -13.78
C ASN A 96 -1.72 -3.70 -13.02
N THR A 97 -2.70 -3.82 -12.12
CA THR A 97 -3.29 -2.68 -11.41
C THR A 97 -3.08 -2.79 -9.90
N TRP A 98 -3.04 -1.64 -9.22
CA TRP A 98 -3.02 -1.56 -7.76
C TRP A 98 -4.41 -1.17 -7.25
N LEU A 99 -4.98 -2.00 -6.39
CA LEU A 99 -6.29 -1.82 -5.79
C LEU A 99 -6.15 -1.30 -4.37
N GLU A 100 -6.96 -0.30 -4.02
CA GLU A 100 -7.07 0.22 -2.66
C GLU A 100 -7.65 -0.86 -1.73
N THR A 101 -7.08 -1.05 -0.53
CA THR A 101 -7.57 -2.08 0.38
C THR A 101 -8.81 -1.68 1.18
N SER A 102 -9.26 -0.41 1.12
CA SER A 102 -10.38 0.19 1.91
C SER A 102 -11.65 -0.65 2.04
N VAL A 103 -11.95 -1.48 1.03
CA VAL A 103 -13.16 -2.32 0.98
C VAL A 103 -12.94 -3.72 1.58
N THR A 104 -11.69 -4.08 1.82
CA THR A 104 -11.20 -5.38 2.31
C THR A 104 -10.25 -5.22 3.49
N ASP A 105 -10.43 -4.14 4.26
CA ASP A 105 -9.49 -3.75 5.30
C ASP A 105 -9.44 -4.69 6.49
N ASP A 106 -10.48 -5.52 6.66
CA ASP A 106 -10.54 -6.58 7.66
C ASP A 106 -9.48 -7.68 7.44
N LEU A 107 -8.91 -7.78 6.23
CA LEU A 107 -7.87 -8.75 5.92
C LEU A 107 -6.52 -8.31 6.48
N THR A 108 -5.75 -9.30 6.93
CA THR A 108 -4.40 -9.08 7.41
C THR A 108 -3.44 -8.73 6.28
N LEU A 109 -2.32 -8.08 6.62
CA LEU A 109 -1.25 -7.77 5.66
C LEU A 109 -0.76 -9.03 4.93
N GLU A 110 -0.64 -10.16 5.64
CA GLU A 110 -0.26 -11.43 5.03
C GLU A 110 -1.31 -11.93 4.04
N GLU A 111 -2.60 -11.94 4.43
CA GLU A 111 -3.68 -12.37 3.54
C GLU A 111 -3.78 -11.49 2.30
N GLN A 112 -3.64 -10.17 2.45
CA GLN A 112 -3.64 -9.25 1.33
C GLN A 112 -2.45 -9.51 0.40
N ASN A 113 -1.26 -9.76 0.95
CA ASN A 113 -0.08 -10.06 0.16
C ASN A 113 -0.22 -11.41 -0.59
N VAL A 114 -0.80 -12.44 0.05
CA VAL A 114 -1.11 -13.73 -0.57
C VAL A 114 -2.13 -13.58 -1.70
N LYS A 115 -3.20 -12.80 -1.48
CA LYS A 115 -4.19 -12.50 -2.52
C LYS A 115 -3.56 -11.77 -3.70
N GLY A 116 -2.67 -10.80 -3.46
CA GLY A 116 -1.96 -10.10 -4.53
C GLY A 116 -1.06 -11.03 -5.35
N LYS A 117 -0.37 -11.96 -4.68
CA LYS A 117 0.40 -13.03 -5.32
C LYS A 117 -0.46 -13.95 -6.19
N ALA A 118 -1.65 -14.33 -5.70
CA ALA A 118 -2.57 -15.19 -6.44
C ALA A 118 -3.13 -14.48 -7.69
N SER A 119 -3.44 -13.18 -7.58
CA SER A 119 -3.89 -12.38 -8.73
C SER A 119 -2.84 -12.25 -9.84
N GLU A 120 -1.54 -12.28 -9.53
CA GLU A 120 -0.50 -12.33 -10.57
C GLU A 120 -0.48 -13.65 -11.32
N ARG A 121 -0.80 -14.77 -10.65
CA ARG A 121 -0.88 -16.09 -11.30
C ARG A 121 -2.10 -16.22 -12.20
N HIS A 122 -3.25 -15.70 -11.78
CA HIS A 122 -4.48 -15.72 -12.59
C HIS A 122 -4.41 -14.84 -13.84
N HIS A 123 -3.54 -13.83 -13.88
CA HIS A 123 -3.29 -13.07 -15.12
C HIS A 123 -2.55 -13.90 -16.18
N PHE A 124 -1.95 -15.03 -15.82
CA PHE A 124 -1.22 -15.90 -16.74
C PHE A 124 -2.05 -17.05 -17.34
N GLU A 125 -3.26 -17.31 -16.83
CA GLU A 125 -4.14 -18.39 -17.32
C GLU A 125 -5.21 -17.93 -18.34
N PHE A 126 -5.19 -16.64 -18.73
CA PHE A 126 -5.99 -16.11 -19.85
C PHE A 126 -5.07 -15.62 -20.98
N ILE A 127 -4.26 -16.52 -21.53
CA ILE A 127 -3.95 -16.45 -22.96
C ILE A 127 -4.86 -17.49 -23.58
N ASP A 128 -6.00 -17.05 -24.12
CA ASP A 128 -6.92 -17.89 -24.90
C ASP A 128 -6.13 -18.74 -25.92
N PRO A 129 -6.11 -20.08 -25.80
CA PRO A 129 -5.67 -20.93 -26.89
C PRO A 129 -6.85 -21.10 -27.86
N LEU A 130 -7.15 -20.05 -28.63
CA LEU A 130 -8.19 -20.10 -29.66
C LEU A 130 -7.75 -19.25 -30.87
N ASP A 131 -6.79 -19.78 -31.63
CA ASP A 131 -6.95 -19.86 -33.10
C ASP A 131 -5.92 -20.85 -33.69
N TYR A 132 -6.22 -22.14 -33.57
CA TYR A 132 -5.69 -23.18 -34.46
C TYR A 132 -6.85 -24.16 -34.71
N ARG A 133 -7.85 -23.70 -35.47
CA ARG A 133 -8.71 -24.60 -36.23
C ARG A 133 -8.18 -24.57 -37.66
N GLU A 134 -7.28 -25.51 -37.94
CA GLU A 134 -7.57 -26.68 -38.77
C GLU A 134 -7.48 -26.32 -40.26
N GLN A 135 -6.35 -26.68 -40.86
CA GLN A 135 -6.26 -26.92 -42.29
C GLN A 135 -7.19 -28.09 -42.63
N ASP A 136 -8.19 -27.85 -43.48
CA ASP A 136 -8.51 -28.69 -44.64
C ASP A 136 -9.14 -27.81 -45.73
#